data_AF-A0A954IKI0-F1
#
_entry.id   AF-A0A954IKI0-F1
#
_cell.length_a   1.000
_cell.length_b   1.000
_cell.length_c   1.000
_cell.angle_alpha   90.00
_cell.angle_beta   90.00
_cell.angle_gamma   90.00
#
_symmetry.space_group_name_H-M   'P 1'
#
loop_
_entity.id
_entity.type
_entity.pdbx_description
1 polymer ?
#
loop_
_entity_poly.entity_id
_entity_poly.type
_entity_poly.pdbx_seq_one_letter_code
_entity_poly.pdbx_strand_id
1 'polypeptide(L)'
;MAVSAEFPVPLNEYKVVALDPGKPKLTDEQKKQLAANIQLCRDAIIFFTAIADAKGLGGHTGGPYDTVPETLIMHGFMEHARQGGTPDVLPIFFDEAGHRVATQYLMAVLEGDMDVERLFHYREYLSHLPGHPERGFTPGVKFSSGRLGHMWPYVNGVAMANPDKVVFMLGSDGSQMEGNDAEAARLAVAQQLNVKLLIDDNDVTIAGHPSDYLPGYDVGRTLEGHGLEVNTGDGEDLDSLYARMCAAVTAGGPIALINKRKMCVGISSLEGSPHGHDVIKTATAIEYLKQRGQQEAADYLAAVKKGPGGPDHRGSDAKSVGKNRDAFGKILNEILD
;
A
#
# COMPACT_ATOMS: atom_id res chain seq x y z
N MET A 1 20.17 28.26 10.79
CA MET A 1 19.32 28.20 9.58
C MET A 1 19.64 26.88 8.91
N ALA A 2 18.80 25.87 9.09
CA ALA A 2 18.98 24.58 8.43
C ALA A 2 18.55 24.77 6.99
N VAL A 3 19.45 24.50 6.05
CA VAL A 3 19.12 24.36 4.62
C VAL A 3 17.97 23.36 4.55
N SER A 4 16.81 23.76 4.02
CA SER A 4 15.77 22.78 3.69
C SER A 4 16.37 21.87 2.64
N ALA A 5 16.80 20.67 3.04
CA ALA A 5 17.32 19.71 2.09
C ALA A 5 16.16 19.36 1.15
N GLU A 6 16.39 19.56 -0.15
CA GLU A 6 15.54 19.00 -1.20
C GLU A 6 15.34 17.49 -0.92
N PHE A 7 14.14 16.97 -1.16
CA PHE A 7 13.86 15.55 -0.91
C PHE A 7 14.83 14.69 -1.73
N PRO A 8 15.70 13.85 -1.12
CA PRO A 8 16.83 13.25 -1.83
C PRO A 8 16.50 12.30 -2.98
N VAL A 9 15.25 11.81 -3.04
CA VAL A 9 14.76 11.02 -4.18
C VAL A 9 14.06 11.99 -5.13
N PRO A 10 14.43 12.07 -6.42
CA PRO A 10 14.00 13.13 -7.33
C PRO A 10 12.54 12.96 -7.80
N LEU A 11 11.57 13.18 -6.91
CA LEU A 11 10.14 13.04 -7.22
C LEU A 11 9.64 14.04 -8.27
N ASN A 12 10.40 15.10 -8.56
CA ASN A 12 10.15 16.01 -9.68
C ASN A 12 10.33 15.35 -11.06
N GLU A 13 10.99 14.19 -11.14
CA GLU A 13 11.09 13.40 -12.38
C GLU A 13 9.82 12.58 -12.65
N TYR A 14 8.92 12.46 -11.67
CA TYR A 14 7.66 11.76 -11.85
C TYR A 14 6.81 12.45 -12.92
N LYS A 15 6.35 11.65 -13.90
CA LYS A 15 5.44 12.13 -14.94
C LYS A 15 4.28 11.17 -15.05
N VAL A 16 3.07 11.63 -14.72
CA VAL A 16 1.87 10.80 -14.89
C VAL A 16 1.76 10.34 -16.35
N VAL A 17 1.51 9.05 -16.54
CA VAL A 17 1.34 8.44 -17.86
C VAL A 17 -0.15 8.20 -18.03
N ALA A 18 -0.84 8.99 -18.86
CA ALA A 18 -2.24 8.72 -19.19
C ALA A 18 -2.33 7.38 -19.95
N LEU A 19 -3.16 6.47 -19.45
CA LEU A 19 -3.33 5.12 -19.99
C LEU A 19 -4.77 4.92 -20.46
N ASP A 20 -4.92 4.61 -21.74
CA ASP A 20 -6.21 4.30 -22.36
C ASP A 20 -6.50 2.79 -22.18
N PRO A 21 -7.49 2.41 -21.36
CA PRO A 21 -7.78 1.00 -21.08
C PRO A 21 -8.32 0.25 -22.31
N GLY A 22 -8.77 0.96 -23.36
CA GLY A 22 -9.09 0.37 -24.66
C GLY A 22 -7.86 -0.06 -25.47
N LYS A 23 -6.64 0.29 -25.03
CA LYS A 23 -5.37 -0.10 -25.64
C LYS A 23 -4.59 -0.99 -24.67
N PRO A 24 -4.75 -2.32 -24.73
CA PRO A 24 -4.15 -3.27 -23.78
C PRO A 24 -2.65 -3.51 -24.01
N LYS A 25 -1.98 -2.63 -24.75
CA LYS A 25 -0.53 -2.68 -25.00
C LYS A 25 0.07 -1.30 -24.80
N LEU A 26 1.05 -1.22 -23.90
CA LEU A 26 1.84 -0.01 -23.73
C LEU A 26 2.66 0.25 -24.99
N THR A 27 2.71 1.51 -25.40
CA THR A 27 3.77 1.97 -26.31
C THR A 27 5.13 1.90 -25.61
N ASP A 28 6.22 1.86 -26.38
CA ASP A 28 7.57 1.81 -25.80
C ASP A 28 7.85 3.00 -24.87
N GLU A 29 7.36 4.19 -25.22
CA GLU A 29 7.51 5.40 -24.41
C GLU A 29 6.71 5.32 -23.10
N GLN A 30 5.43 4.89 -23.17
CA GLN A 30 4.62 4.69 -21.96
C GLN A 30 5.24 3.64 -21.04
N LYS A 31 5.72 2.52 -21.61
CA LYS A 31 6.36 1.45 -20.84
C LYS A 31 7.62 1.94 -20.14
N LYS A 32 8.47 2.69 -20.86
CA LYS A 32 9.70 3.25 -20.32
C LYS A 32 9.41 4.25 -19.20
N GLN A 33 8.49 5.20 -19.40
CA GLN A 33 8.16 6.19 -18.38
C GLN A 33 7.46 5.55 -17.17
N LEU A 34 6.55 4.60 -17.39
CA LEU A 34 5.87 3.89 -16.29
C LEU A 34 6.86 3.08 -15.46
N ALA A 35 7.78 2.34 -16.10
CA ALA A 35 8.84 1.62 -15.39
C ALA A 35 9.76 2.55 -14.59
N ALA A 36 10.11 3.72 -15.14
CA ALA A 36 10.88 4.74 -14.43
C ALA A 36 10.12 5.28 -13.21
N ASN A 37 8.82 5.58 -13.36
CA ASN A 37 7.98 6.03 -12.25
C ASN A 37 7.84 4.94 -11.16
N ILE A 38 7.66 3.67 -11.55
CA ILE A 38 7.56 2.55 -10.61
C ILE A 38 8.82 2.49 -9.75
N GLN A 39 10.00 2.55 -10.39
CA GLN A 39 11.25 2.54 -9.66
C GLN A 39 11.41 3.77 -8.76
N LEU A 40 11.09 4.96 -9.26
CA LEU A 40 11.16 6.20 -8.50
C LEU A 40 10.27 6.16 -7.24
N CYS A 41 9.04 5.64 -7.37
CA CYS A 41 8.12 5.49 -6.26
C CYS A 41 8.58 4.43 -5.26
N ARG A 42 9.15 3.31 -5.74
CA ARG A 42 9.79 2.29 -4.89
C ARG A 42 10.96 2.88 -4.10
N ASP A 43 11.86 3.63 -4.75
CA ASP A 43 12.98 4.32 -4.11
C ASP A 43 12.49 5.29 -3.02
N ALA A 44 11.46 6.08 -3.33
CA ALA A 44 10.88 7.02 -2.38
C ALA A 44 10.26 6.31 -1.17
N ILE A 45 9.43 5.28 -1.39
CA ILE A 45 8.83 4.45 -0.32
C ILE A 45 9.92 3.87 0.57
N ILE A 46 10.95 3.25 -0.01
CA ILE A 46 12.08 2.70 0.75
C ILE A 46 12.73 3.80 1.59
N PHE A 47 13.03 4.95 0.98
CA PHE A 47 13.69 6.05 1.66
C PHE A 47 12.87 6.59 2.84
N PHE A 48 11.64 7.06 2.61
CA PHE A 48 10.89 7.75 3.68
C PHE A 48 10.38 6.79 4.75
N THR A 49 10.10 5.53 4.41
CA THR A 49 9.75 4.53 5.44
C THR A 49 10.96 4.14 6.27
N ALA A 50 12.16 4.06 5.69
CA ALA A 50 13.40 3.79 6.44
C ALA A 50 13.77 4.90 7.44
N ILE A 51 13.32 6.15 7.21
CA ILE A 51 13.47 7.23 8.19
C ILE A 51 12.73 6.89 9.50
N ALA A 52 11.57 6.23 9.42
CA ALA A 52 10.86 5.78 10.62
C ALA A 52 11.71 4.78 11.42
N ASP A 53 12.27 3.74 10.79
CA ASP A 53 13.17 2.80 11.48
C ASP A 53 14.40 3.52 12.08
N ALA A 54 15.00 4.45 11.33
CA ALA A 54 16.15 5.23 11.79
C ALA A 54 15.81 6.07 13.03
N LYS A 55 14.59 6.62 13.10
CA LYS A 55 14.06 7.36 14.26
C LYS A 55 13.56 6.45 15.38
N GLY A 56 13.52 5.13 15.20
CA GLY A 56 12.99 4.17 16.18
C GLY A 56 11.47 4.02 16.18
N LEU A 57 10.82 4.38 15.07
CA LEU A 57 9.39 4.24 14.83
C LEU A 57 9.10 2.96 14.02
N GLY A 58 7.88 2.43 14.14
CA GLY A 58 7.40 1.33 13.30
C GLY A 58 6.85 1.80 11.95
N GLY A 59 6.50 0.86 11.07
CA GLY A 59 6.08 1.12 9.69
C GLY A 59 5.82 -0.19 8.95
N HIS A 60 5.40 -0.08 7.69
CA HIS A 60 5.33 -1.19 6.75
C HIS A 60 5.89 -0.69 5.43
N THR A 61 6.87 -1.40 4.87
CA THR A 61 7.53 -0.99 3.63
C THR A 61 7.21 -1.94 2.47
N GLY A 62 7.16 -3.25 2.71
CA GLY A 62 6.98 -4.25 1.65
C GLY A 62 5.66 -4.12 0.88
N GLY A 63 4.53 -4.06 1.58
CA GLY A 63 3.22 -3.92 0.92
C GLY A 63 3.08 -2.68 0.01
N PRO A 64 3.44 -1.47 0.48
CA PRO A 64 3.49 -0.29 -0.38
C PRO A 64 4.46 -0.43 -1.55
N TYR A 65 5.63 -1.04 -1.34
CA TYR A 65 6.65 -1.25 -2.37
C TYR A 65 6.19 -2.21 -3.47
N ASP A 66 5.50 -3.28 -3.06
CA ASP A 66 4.99 -4.33 -3.94
C ASP A 66 3.95 -3.76 -4.89
N THR A 67 2.95 -3.07 -4.35
CA THR A 67 1.77 -2.57 -5.09
C THR A 67 1.98 -1.32 -5.95
N VAL A 68 3.22 -0.82 -6.06
CA VAL A 68 3.54 0.35 -6.88
C VAL A 68 3.10 0.19 -8.35
N PRO A 69 3.35 -0.94 -9.06
CA PRO A 69 2.92 -1.12 -10.43
C PRO A 69 1.40 -0.93 -10.61
N GLU A 70 0.58 -1.58 -9.79
CA GLU A 70 -0.87 -1.43 -9.80
C GLU A 70 -1.31 0.00 -9.53
N THR A 71 -0.75 0.62 -8.49
CA THR A 71 -1.09 1.99 -8.09
C THR A 71 -0.85 2.98 -9.24
N LEU A 72 0.27 2.83 -9.94
CA LEU A 72 0.63 3.74 -11.03
C LEU A 72 -0.15 3.46 -12.33
N ILE A 73 -0.54 2.21 -12.59
CA ILE A 73 -1.47 1.90 -13.68
C ILE A 73 -2.87 2.46 -13.38
N MET A 74 -3.35 2.33 -12.14
CA MET A 74 -4.59 2.96 -11.66
C MET A 74 -4.54 4.48 -11.88
N HIS A 75 -3.44 5.13 -11.48
CA HIS A 75 -3.27 6.57 -11.68
C HIS A 75 -3.32 6.94 -13.17
N GLY A 76 -2.72 6.14 -14.04
CA GLY A 76 -2.79 6.35 -15.48
C GLY A 76 -4.21 6.27 -16.05
N PHE A 77 -5.04 5.34 -15.56
CA PHE A 77 -6.46 5.28 -15.94
C PHE A 77 -7.26 6.45 -15.39
N MET A 78 -7.01 6.85 -14.14
CA MET A 78 -7.65 8.02 -13.54
C MET A 78 -7.29 9.30 -14.30
N GLU A 79 -6.03 9.44 -14.73
CA GLU A 79 -5.58 10.56 -15.55
C GLU A 79 -6.23 10.56 -16.93
N HIS A 80 -6.35 9.39 -17.58
CA HIS A 80 -7.08 9.27 -18.84
C HIS A 80 -8.55 9.69 -18.71
N ALA A 81 -9.24 9.22 -17.67
CA ALA A 81 -10.62 9.62 -17.37
C ALA A 81 -10.73 11.14 -17.11
N ARG A 82 -9.79 11.71 -16.34
CA ARG A 82 -9.72 13.16 -16.08
C ARG A 82 -9.56 14.00 -17.34
N GLN A 83 -8.89 13.45 -18.36
CA GLN A 83 -8.74 14.07 -19.69
C GLN A 83 -9.96 13.85 -20.61
N GLY A 84 -11.06 13.27 -20.10
CA GLY A 84 -12.28 12.99 -20.85
C GLY A 84 -12.31 11.62 -21.54
N GLY A 85 -11.38 10.74 -21.19
CA GLY A 85 -11.35 9.35 -21.64
C GLY A 85 -12.44 8.49 -21.00
N THR A 86 -12.64 7.28 -21.54
CA THR A 86 -13.66 6.33 -21.06
C THR A 86 -13.05 4.94 -20.83
N PRO A 87 -13.56 4.14 -19.87
CA PRO A 87 -14.61 4.48 -18.91
C PRO A 87 -14.17 5.52 -17.88
N ASP A 88 -15.13 6.18 -17.25
CA ASP A 88 -14.84 7.07 -16.12
C ASP A 88 -14.37 6.23 -14.92
N VAL A 89 -13.38 6.72 -14.19
CA VAL A 89 -12.76 6.03 -13.05
C VAL A 89 -12.86 6.95 -11.85
N LEU A 90 -13.32 6.41 -10.73
CA LEU A 90 -13.33 7.17 -9.49
C LEU A 90 -11.87 7.44 -9.06
N PRO A 91 -11.44 8.71 -8.92
CA PRO A 91 -10.05 9.06 -8.66
C PRO A 91 -9.70 8.91 -7.17
N ILE A 92 -9.80 7.68 -6.66
CA ILE A 92 -9.44 7.31 -5.28
C ILE A 92 -8.69 5.98 -5.30
N PHE A 93 -7.49 5.97 -4.70
CA PHE A 93 -6.66 4.79 -4.52
C PHE A 93 -7.08 4.02 -3.26
N PHE A 94 -8.28 3.42 -3.25
CA PHE A 94 -8.70 2.64 -2.09
C PHE A 94 -7.72 1.50 -1.83
N ASP A 95 -7.38 1.30 -0.55
CA ASP A 95 -6.51 0.22 -0.11
C ASP A 95 -7.08 -0.36 1.19
N GLU A 96 -7.40 -1.64 1.13
CA GLU A 96 -7.89 -2.40 2.27
C GLU A 96 -6.83 -2.66 3.31
N ALA A 97 -5.59 -2.85 2.87
CA ALA A 97 -4.45 -3.03 3.72
C ALA A 97 -3.97 -1.66 4.22
N GLY A 98 -4.75 -1.03 5.11
CA GLY A 98 -4.45 0.31 5.61
C GLY A 98 -3.07 0.49 6.23
N HIS A 99 -2.43 -0.59 6.66
CA HIS A 99 -1.05 -0.54 7.16
C HIS A 99 -0.04 -0.14 6.07
N ARG A 100 -0.43 -0.24 4.79
CA ARG A 100 0.28 0.22 3.58
C ARG A 100 0.10 1.72 3.30
N VAL A 101 -0.20 2.52 4.32
CA VAL A 101 -0.50 3.96 4.23
C VAL A 101 0.56 4.79 3.48
N ALA A 102 1.81 4.32 3.43
CA ALA A 102 2.88 4.94 2.65
C ALA A 102 2.49 5.18 1.18
N THR A 103 1.70 4.28 0.56
CA THR A 103 1.15 4.48 -0.79
C THR A 103 0.29 5.75 -0.86
N GLN A 104 -0.61 5.94 0.11
CA GLN A 104 -1.52 7.10 0.15
C GLN A 104 -0.76 8.41 0.36
N TYR A 105 0.29 8.39 1.17
CA TYR A 105 1.13 9.57 1.40
C TYR A 105 1.96 9.94 0.18
N LEU A 106 2.53 8.95 -0.51
CA LEU A 106 3.26 9.21 -1.74
C LEU A 106 2.31 9.75 -2.83
N MET A 107 1.14 9.14 -3.02
CA MET A 107 0.18 9.62 -4.01
C MET A 107 -0.33 11.03 -3.67
N ALA A 108 -0.58 11.36 -2.40
CA ALA A 108 -0.94 12.72 -1.99
C ALA A 108 0.15 13.76 -2.34
N VAL A 109 1.43 13.40 -2.27
CA VAL A 109 2.54 14.26 -2.73
C VAL A 109 2.52 14.40 -4.25
N LEU A 110 2.41 13.28 -4.97
CA LEU A 110 2.44 13.26 -6.43
C LEU A 110 1.22 13.97 -7.07
N GLU A 111 0.07 13.96 -6.41
CA GLU A 111 -1.14 14.68 -6.82
C GLU A 111 -1.14 16.16 -6.35
N GLY A 112 -0.13 16.59 -5.59
CA GLY A 112 -0.01 17.97 -5.11
C GLY A 112 -0.92 18.32 -3.93
N ASP A 113 -1.54 17.33 -3.29
CA ASP A 113 -2.35 17.50 -2.08
C ASP A 113 -1.49 17.66 -0.81
N MET A 114 -0.21 17.28 -0.85
CA MET A 114 0.72 17.32 0.27
C MET A 114 2.15 17.70 -0.14
N ASP A 115 2.80 18.56 0.65
CA ASP A 115 4.21 18.92 0.42
C ASP A 115 5.14 17.71 0.66
N VAL A 116 6.15 17.54 -0.20
CA VAL A 116 7.08 16.40 -0.17
C VAL A 116 7.87 16.32 1.15
N GLU A 117 8.17 17.46 1.76
CA GLU A 117 8.91 17.55 3.02
C GLU A 117 8.17 16.86 4.18
N ARG A 118 6.86 16.69 4.08
CA ARG A 118 6.10 15.96 5.11
C ARG A 118 6.54 14.50 5.19
N LEU A 119 7.01 13.89 4.10
CA LEU A 119 7.44 12.48 4.09
C LEU A 119 8.64 12.21 5.03
N PHE A 120 9.47 13.21 5.34
CA PHE A 120 10.53 13.08 6.35
C PHE A 120 9.99 12.78 7.77
N HIS A 121 8.70 13.01 8.00
CA HIS A 121 8.01 12.86 9.27
C HIS A 121 7.03 11.69 9.29
N TYR A 122 7.22 10.71 8.40
CA TYR A 122 6.44 9.48 8.36
C TYR A 122 6.32 8.84 9.75
N ARG A 123 5.06 8.70 10.22
CA ARG A 123 4.68 8.13 11.54
C ARG A 123 5.23 8.84 12.77
N GLU A 124 5.83 10.02 12.61
CA GLU A 124 6.26 10.86 13.72
C GLU A 124 5.07 11.46 14.47
N TYR A 125 5.18 11.60 15.79
CA TYR A 125 4.12 12.18 16.60
C TYR A 125 3.81 13.62 16.15
N LEU A 126 2.52 13.96 16.06
CA LEU A 126 2.01 15.27 15.60
C LEU A 126 2.39 15.68 14.16
N SER A 127 2.94 14.77 13.34
CA SER A 127 3.23 15.06 11.92
C SER A 127 2.00 15.03 11.01
N HIS A 128 0.86 14.57 11.54
CA HIS A 128 -0.34 14.25 10.76
C HIS A 128 -0.14 13.15 9.71
N LEU A 129 0.82 12.25 9.93
CA LEU A 129 1.05 11.04 9.13
C LEU A 129 0.91 9.78 10.01
N PRO A 130 -0.30 9.41 10.46
CA PRO A 130 -0.54 8.26 11.32
C PRO A 130 -0.13 6.91 10.68
N GLY A 131 -0.24 5.81 11.44
CA GLY A 131 0.12 4.48 10.95
C GLY A 131 -0.84 3.88 9.92
N HIS A 132 -2.01 4.49 9.73
CA HIS A 132 -3.08 4.06 8.82
C HIS A 132 -3.75 5.30 8.19
N PRO A 133 -4.42 5.21 7.03
CA PRO A 133 -5.14 6.33 6.44
C PRO A 133 -6.22 6.84 7.40
N GLU A 134 -6.27 8.16 7.57
CA GLU A 134 -7.30 8.85 8.35
C GLU A 134 -7.85 10.02 7.53
N ARG A 135 -9.08 9.86 7.02
CA ARG A 135 -9.76 10.89 6.23
C ARG A 135 -9.91 12.16 7.04
N GLY A 136 -9.47 13.28 6.46
CA GLY A 136 -9.57 14.61 7.07
C GLY A 136 -8.46 14.93 8.08
N PHE A 137 -7.60 13.97 8.42
CA PHE A 137 -6.44 14.20 9.27
C PHE A 137 -5.16 14.45 8.45
N THR A 138 -4.93 13.64 7.41
CA THR A 138 -3.82 13.83 6.47
C THR A 138 -4.32 14.45 5.15
N PRO A 139 -3.68 15.52 4.63
CA PRO A 139 -3.99 16.05 3.31
C PRO A 139 -3.90 14.98 2.21
N GLY A 140 -4.81 15.02 1.24
CA GLY A 140 -4.89 14.04 0.14
C GLY A 140 -5.52 12.68 0.49
N VAL A 141 -5.52 12.26 1.76
CA VAL A 141 -6.15 10.99 2.16
C VAL A 141 -7.68 11.07 2.11
N LYS A 142 -8.30 10.25 1.26
CA LYS A 142 -9.75 10.31 0.97
C LYS A 142 -10.62 9.32 1.76
N PHE A 143 -10.02 8.40 2.51
CA PHE A 143 -10.71 7.36 3.30
C PHE A 143 -9.96 7.06 4.59
N SER A 144 -10.64 6.42 5.54
CA SER A 144 -10.01 5.90 6.75
C SER A 144 -9.96 4.38 6.68
N SER A 145 -8.83 3.78 7.00
CA SER A 145 -8.71 2.31 7.05
C SER A 145 -7.76 1.84 8.16
N GLY A 146 -7.38 0.55 8.15
CA GLY A 146 -6.42 -0.03 9.11
C GLY A 146 -6.88 -1.32 9.78
N ARG A 147 -8.18 -1.60 9.78
CA ARG A 147 -8.71 -2.94 10.05
C ARG A 147 -8.84 -3.68 8.71
N LEU A 148 -8.24 -4.85 8.55
CA LEU A 148 -8.47 -5.65 7.33
C LEU A 148 -9.95 -6.07 7.22
N GLY A 149 -10.44 -6.25 6.00
CA GLY A 149 -11.78 -6.74 5.70
C GLY A 149 -12.93 -5.73 5.84
N HIS A 150 -12.69 -4.46 6.20
CA HIS A 150 -13.79 -3.48 6.26
C HIS A 150 -13.86 -2.57 5.02
N MET A 151 -12.81 -2.53 4.20
CA MET A 151 -12.75 -1.59 3.09
C MET A 151 -13.57 -2.07 1.91
N TRP A 152 -13.63 -3.37 1.63
CA TRP A 152 -14.45 -3.84 0.53
C TRP A 152 -15.95 -3.55 0.72
N PRO A 153 -16.58 -3.81 1.88
CA PRO A 153 -17.95 -3.36 2.13
C PRO A 153 -18.14 -1.84 1.96
N TYR A 154 -17.17 -1.02 2.41
CA TYR A 154 -17.20 0.43 2.24
C TYR A 154 -17.14 0.83 0.75
N VAL A 155 -16.23 0.21 -0.01
CA VAL A 155 -16.04 0.44 -1.45
C VAL A 155 -17.26 0.00 -2.24
N ASN A 156 -17.93 -1.08 -1.85
CA ASN A 156 -19.21 -1.47 -2.46
C ASN A 156 -20.26 -0.36 -2.29
N GLY A 157 -20.37 0.24 -1.10
CA GLY A 157 -21.25 1.40 -0.88
C GLY A 157 -20.90 2.61 -1.76
N VAL A 158 -19.60 2.88 -1.94
CA VAL A 158 -19.11 3.93 -2.84
C VAL A 158 -19.47 3.62 -4.30
N ALA A 159 -19.29 2.37 -4.75
CA ALA A 159 -19.64 1.94 -6.10
C ALA A 159 -21.15 2.03 -6.36
N MET A 160 -21.99 1.67 -5.38
CA MET A 160 -23.44 1.85 -5.46
C MET A 160 -23.84 3.32 -5.62
N ALA A 161 -23.09 4.25 -5.02
CA ALA A 161 -23.30 5.68 -5.16
C ALA A 161 -22.72 6.27 -6.47
N ASN A 162 -21.90 5.50 -7.19
CA ASN A 162 -21.23 5.91 -8.43
C ASN A 162 -21.38 4.83 -9.52
N PRO A 163 -22.62 4.46 -9.92
CA PRO A 163 -22.86 3.30 -10.77
C PRO A 163 -22.20 3.37 -12.16
N ASP A 164 -21.93 4.58 -12.65
CA ASP A 164 -21.32 4.82 -13.97
C ASP A 164 -19.78 4.84 -13.95
N LYS A 165 -19.15 4.68 -12.78
CA LYS A 165 -17.68 4.74 -12.63
C LYS A 165 -17.10 3.38 -12.28
N VAL A 166 -15.90 3.13 -12.80
CA VAL A 166 -15.04 2.04 -12.32
C VAL A 166 -14.46 2.46 -10.97
N VAL A 167 -14.54 1.57 -9.97
CA VAL A 167 -13.96 1.79 -8.63
C VAL A 167 -12.89 0.75 -8.38
N PHE A 168 -11.66 1.20 -8.15
CA PHE A 168 -10.54 0.31 -7.80
C PHE A 168 -10.40 0.15 -6.29
N MET A 169 -9.94 -1.03 -5.88
CA MET A 169 -9.46 -1.25 -4.52
C MET A 169 -8.25 -2.18 -4.54
N LEU A 170 -7.15 -1.74 -3.92
CA LEU A 170 -6.03 -2.59 -3.57
C LEU A 170 -6.44 -3.48 -2.39
N GLY A 171 -6.07 -4.76 -2.45
CA GLY A 171 -6.24 -5.73 -1.38
C GLY A 171 -5.01 -6.61 -1.24
N SER A 172 -5.07 -7.59 -0.34
CA SER A 172 -3.99 -8.57 -0.17
C SER A 172 -4.54 -9.96 0.12
N ASP A 173 -3.73 -10.99 -0.11
CA ASP A 173 -3.99 -12.35 0.35
C ASP A 173 -4.45 -12.41 1.82
N GLY A 174 -3.80 -11.67 2.71
CA GLY A 174 -4.16 -11.55 4.12
C GLY A 174 -5.50 -10.84 4.37
N SER A 175 -5.90 -9.87 3.53
CA SER A 175 -7.22 -9.23 3.68
C SER A 175 -8.33 -10.21 3.32
N GLN A 176 -8.12 -11.02 2.29
CA GLN A 176 -9.07 -12.04 1.82
C GLN A 176 -9.31 -13.21 2.81
N MET A 177 -8.62 -13.21 3.96
CA MET A 177 -8.89 -14.13 5.06
C MET A 177 -9.99 -13.61 6.00
N GLU A 178 -10.36 -12.34 5.92
CA GLU A 178 -11.39 -11.73 6.74
C GLU A 178 -12.79 -12.10 6.22
N GLY A 179 -13.67 -12.57 7.10
CA GLY A 179 -15.01 -13.05 6.71
C GLY A 179 -15.91 -11.97 6.08
N ASN A 180 -15.64 -10.69 6.37
CA ASN A 180 -16.35 -9.57 5.77
C ASN A 180 -16.14 -9.48 4.25
N ASP A 181 -14.96 -9.86 3.75
CA ASP A 181 -14.67 -9.83 2.31
C ASP A 181 -15.51 -10.85 1.56
N ALA A 182 -15.79 -12.00 2.17
CA ALA A 182 -16.73 -12.98 1.61
C ALA A 182 -18.17 -12.44 1.53
N GLU A 183 -18.59 -11.59 2.46
CA GLU A 183 -19.88 -10.88 2.37
C GLU A 183 -19.86 -9.81 1.28
N ALA A 184 -18.80 -9.01 1.22
CA ALA A 184 -18.61 -7.97 0.22
C ALA A 184 -18.55 -8.53 -1.21
N ALA A 185 -17.85 -9.65 -1.40
CA ALA A 185 -17.77 -10.40 -2.66
C ALA A 185 -19.16 -10.75 -3.20
N ARG A 186 -19.95 -11.44 -2.38
CA ARG A 186 -21.29 -11.89 -2.76
C ARG A 186 -22.22 -10.71 -3.06
N LEU A 187 -22.11 -9.61 -2.30
CA LEU A 187 -22.88 -8.40 -2.57
C LEU A 187 -22.47 -7.75 -3.89
N ALA A 188 -21.17 -7.60 -4.15
CA ALA A 188 -20.65 -7.01 -5.37
C ALA A 188 -21.13 -7.78 -6.60
N VAL A 189 -21.09 -9.11 -6.55
CA VAL A 189 -21.59 -10.00 -7.62
C VAL A 189 -23.11 -9.86 -7.78
N ALA A 190 -23.87 -9.94 -6.69
CA ALA A 190 -25.33 -9.86 -6.73
C ALA A 190 -25.84 -8.52 -7.28
N GLN A 191 -25.11 -7.43 -7.05
CA GLN A 191 -25.47 -6.08 -7.50
C GLN A 191 -24.73 -5.66 -8.78
N GLN A 192 -23.89 -6.53 -9.36
CA GLN A 192 -23.06 -6.22 -10.54
C GLN A 192 -22.24 -4.92 -10.39
N LEU A 193 -21.70 -4.68 -9.19
CA LEU A 193 -20.95 -3.45 -8.90
C LEU A 193 -19.67 -3.40 -9.73
N ASN A 194 -19.35 -2.24 -10.31
CA ASN A 194 -18.17 -2.04 -11.16
C ASN A 194 -16.88 -1.84 -10.34
N VAL A 195 -16.61 -2.76 -9.40
CA VAL A 195 -15.46 -2.75 -8.50
C VAL A 195 -14.36 -3.66 -9.05
N LYS A 196 -13.14 -3.15 -9.15
CA LYS A 196 -11.95 -3.89 -9.61
C LYS A 196 -10.99 -4.08 -8.45
N LEU A 197 -10.84 -5.31 -8.02
CA LEU A 197 -9.97 -5.68 -6.92
C LEU A 197 -8.60 -6.02 -7.47
N LEU A 198 -7.57 -5.38 -6.93
CA LEU A 198 -6.18 -5.63 -7.27
C LEU A 198 -5.54 -6.26 -6.04
N ILE A 199 -5.53 -7.59 -6.00
CA ILE A 199 -5.10 -8.36 -4.84
C ILE A 199 -3.62 -8.70 -4.98
N ASP A 200 -2.82 -8.17 -4.06
CA ASP A 200 -1.43 -8.56 -3.91
C ASP A 200 -1.33 -9.89 -3.16
N ASP A 201 -1.01 -10.96 -3.89
CA ASP A 201 -0.82 -12.32 -3.38
C ASP A 201 0.68 -12.59 -3.31
N ASN A 202 1.29 -12.09 -2.24
CA ASN A 202 2.74 -12.15 -2.03
C ASN A 202 3.19 -13.23 -1.04
N ASP A 203 2.24 -14.05 -0.56
CA ASP A 203 2.40 -15.16 0.38
C ASP A 203 3.11 -14.72 1.67
N VAL A 204 2.84 -13.50 2.15
CA VAL A 204 3.42 -12.96 3.38
C VAL A 204 2.39 -12.24 4.25
N THR A 205 2.33 -12.66 5.52
CA THR A 205 1.59 -12.00 6.59
C THR A 205 2.47 -11.85 7.83
N ILE A 206 1.95 -11.18 8.87
CA ILE A 206 2.64 -11.09 10.17
C ILE A 206 2.89 -12.46 10.82
N ALA A 207 2.09 -13.48 10.46
CA ALA A 207 2.22 -14.83 10.99
C ALA A 207 3.17 -15.73 10.19
N GLY A 208 3.77 -15.22 9.11
CA GLY A 208 4.56 -15.99 8.16
C GLY A 208 3.84 -16.18 6.82
N HIS A 209 4.06 -17.33 6.19
CA HIS A 209 3.54 -17.65 4.86
C HIS A 209 2.15 -18.32 4.93
N PRO A 210 1.09 -17.71 4.37
CA PRO A 210 -0.22 -18.35 4.22
C PRO A 210 -0.14 -19.78 3.64
N SER A 211 0.74 -20.02 2.68
CA SER A 211 0.95 -21.36 2.09
C SER A 211 1.39 -22.43 3.09
N ASP A 212 2.05 -22.04 4.20
CA ASP A 212 2.48 -22.94 5.26
C ASP A 212 1.38 -23.20 6.30
N TYR A 213 0.66 -22.17 6.73
CA TYR A 213 -0.29 -22.27 7.86
C TYR A 213 -1.78 -22.38 7.45
N LEU A 214 -2.12 -22.12 6.19
CA LEU A 214 -3.44 -22.36 5.58
C LEU A 214 -3.32 -23.29 4.36
N PRO A 215 -2.82 -24.53 4.52
CA PRO A 215 -2.68 -25.46 3.39
C PRO A 215 -4.02 -25.71 2.71
N GLY A 216 -4.05 -25.50 1.38
CA GLY A 216 -5.25 -25.66 0.55
C GLY A 216 -6.07 -24.38 0.36
N TYR A 217 -5.74 -23.29 1.05
CA TYR A 217 -6.28 -21.97 0.73
C TYR A 217 -5.67 -21.46 -0.59
N ASP A 218 -6.52 -20.94 -1.46
CA ASP A 218 -6.13 -20.26 -2.69
C ASP A 218 -7.09 -19.08 -2.88
N VAL A 219 -6.52 -17.87 -2.98
CA VAL A 219 -7.29 -16.62 -3.05
C VAL A 219 -8.20 -16.61 -4.29
N GLY A 220 -7.66 -17.03 -5.44
CA GLY A 220 -8.41 -17.06 -6.69
C GLY A 220 -9.62 -17.98 -6.62
N ARG A 221 -9.42 -19.23 -6.23
CA ARG A 221 -10.50 -20.21 -6.06
C ARG A 221 -11.54 -19.78 -5.02
N THR A 222 -11.11 -19.09 -3.97
CA THR A 222 -12.02 -18.56 -2.95
C THR A 222 -12.95 -17.51 -3.55
N LEU A 223 -12.40 -16.56 -4.31
CA LEU A 223 -13.17 -15.49 -4.96
C LEU A 223 -14.04 -16.01 -6.12
N GLU A 224 -13.54 -16.97 -6.92
CA GLU A 224 -14.35 -17.70 -7.90
C GLU A 224 -15.54 -18.40 -7.21
N GLY A 225 -15.32 -19.01 -6.05
CA GLY A 225 -16.37 -19.62 -5.23
C GLY A 225 -17.41 -18.64 -4.71
N HIS A 226 -17.07 -17.34 -4.62
CA HIS A 226 -18.01 -16.26 -4.34
C HIS A 226 -18.69 -15.67 -5.59
N GLY A 227 -18.33 -16.16 -6.78
CA GLY A 227 -18.93 -15.80 -8.06
C GLY A 227 -18.25 -14.65 -8.79
N LEU A 228 -17.05 -14.22 -8.37
CA LEU A 228 -16.28 -13.22 -9.12
C LEU A 228 -15.64 -13.83 -10.36
N GLU A 229 -15.50 -13.02 -11.40
CA GLU A 229 -14.50 -13.28 -12.44
C GLU A 229 -13.12 -12.99 -11.88
N VAL A 230 -12.20 -13.94 -12.04
CA VAL A 230 -10.86 -13.88 -11.48
C VAL A 230 -9.83 -14.00 -12.60
N ASN A 231 -8.80 -13.16 -12.55
CA ASN A 231 -7.66 -13.25 -13.45
C ASN A 231 -6.35 -13.16 -12.67
N THR A 232 -5.63 -14.29 -12.63
CA THR A 232 -4.38 -14.45 -11.88
C THR A 232 -3.18 -14.32 -12.81
N GLY A 233 -2.19 -13.54 -12.40
CA GLY A 233 -0.94 -13.40 -13.15
C GLY A 233 0.20 -12.84 -12.30
N ASP A 234 1.36 -12.68 -12.93
CA ASP A 234 2.54 -12.07 -12.31
C ASP A 234 2.32 -10.56 -12.13
N GLY A 235 2.59 -10.06 -10.93
CA GLY A 235 2.50 -8.65 -10.57
C GLY A 235 3.71 -7.79 -11.02
N GLU A 236 4.83 -8.41 -11.38
CA GLU A 236 6.05 -7.74 -11.85
C GLU A 236 6.22 -7.81 -13.39
N ASP A 237 5.44 -8.64 -14.08
CA ASP A 237 5.33 -8.57 -15.55
C ASP A 237 4.43 -7.40 -15.95
N LEU A 238 5.06 -6.24 -16.17
CA LEU A 238 4.36 -4.98 -16.43
C LEU A 238 3.43 -5.02 -17.66
N ASP A 239 3.82 -5.72 -18.73
CA ASP A 239 2.98 -5.79 -19.94
C ASP A 239 1.73 -6.64 -19.68
N SER A 240 1.92 -7.79 -19.02
CA SER A 240 0.82 -8.68 -18.63
C SER A 240 -0.11 -8.02 -17.61
N LEU A 241 0.44 -7.40 -16.56
CA LEU A 241 -0.32 -6.68 -15.54
C LEU A 241 -1.17 -5.58 -16.18
N TYR A 242 -0.57 -4.75 -17.03
CA TYR A 242 -1.29 -3.68 -17.73
C TYR A 242 -2.44 -4.24 -18.58
N ALA A 243 -2.19 -5.28 -19.39
CA ALA A 243 -3.21 -5.90 -20.22
C ALA A 243 -4.38 -6.49 -19.40
N ARG A 244 -4.08 -7.15 -18.27
CA ARG A 244 -5.10 -7.69 -17.34
C ARG A 244 -5.93 -6.57 -16.70
N MET A 245 -5.29 -5.48 -16.29
CA MET A 245 -6.00 -4.32 -15.76
C MET A 245 -6.86 -3.61 -16.81
N CYS A 246 -6.39 -3.48 -18.06
CA CYS A 246 -7.21 -2.98 -19.17
C CYS A 246 -8.46 -3.85 -19.40
N ALA A 247 -8.31 -5.18 -19.42
CA ALA A 247 -9.43 -6.10 -19.58
C ALA A 247 -10.44 -5.95 -18.43
N ALA A 248 -9.96 -5.85 -17.18
CA ALA A 248 -10.83 -5.68 -16.03
C ALA A 248 -11.61 -4.36 -16.07
N VAL A 249 -10.95 -3.26 -16.41
CA VAL A 249 -11.55 -1.91 -16.47
C VAL A 249 -12.58 -1.78 -17.57
N THR A 250 -12.37 -2.44 -18.70
CA THR A 250 -13.29 -2.38 -19.85
C THR A 250 -14.47 -3.35 -19.75
N ALA A 251 -14.42 -4.31 -18.82
CA ALA A 251 -15.52 -5.20 -18.51
C ALA A 251 -16.46 -4.62 -17.44
N GLY A 252 -17.75 -4.99 -17.50
CA GLY A 252 -18.72 -4.66 -16.46
C GLY A 252 -18.58 -5.56 -15.22
N GLY A 253 -19.27 -5.20 -14.14
CA GLY A 253 -19.34 -6.00 -12.92
C GLY A 253 -18.02 -6.11 -12.13
N PRO A 254 -18.01 -6.93 -11.06
CA PRO A 254 -16.84 -7.04 -10.19
C PRO A 254 -15.82 -8.04 -10.75
N ILE A 255 -14.55 -7.66 -10.75
CA ILE A 255 -13.44 -8.51 -11.21
C ILE A 255 -12.32 -8.47 -10.18
N ALA A 256 -11.75 -9.63 -9.88
CA ALA A 256 -10.55 -9.74 -9.06
C ALA A 256 -9.32 -10.06 -9.92
N LEU A 257 -8.30 -9.22 -9.82
CA LEU A 257 -6.98 -9.48 -10.37
C LEU A 257 -6.08 -9.95 -9.24
N ILE A 258 -5.61 -11.20 -9.32
CA ILE A 258 -4.67 -11.76 -8.36
C ILE A 258 -3.26 -11.58 -8.92
N ASN A 259 -2.46 -10.76 -8.24
CA ASN A 259 -1.11 -10.41 -8.67
C ASN A 259 -0.12 -11.15 -7.80
N LYS A 260 0.37 -12.27 -8.31
CA LYS A 260 1.35 -13.11 -7.63
C LYS A 260 2.73 -12.50 -7.73
N ARG A 261 3.42 -12.43 -6.60
CA ARG A 261 4.83 -12.04 -6.51
C ARG A 261 5.42 -12.57 -5.21
N LYS A 262 6.70 -12.30 -4.95
CA LYS A 262 7.23 -12.40 -3.58
C LYS A 262 7.20 -11.03 -2.95
N MET A 263 7.01 -10.94 -1.64
CA MET A 263 7.12 -9.64 -0.97
C MET A 263 8.52 -9.04 -1.16
N CYS A 264 8.63 -7.74 -1.39
CA CYS A 264 9.90 -7.02 -1.54
C CYS A 264 10.78 -7.52 -2.71
N VAL A 265 10.19 -7.80 -3.89
CA VAL A 265 10.92 -8.27 -5.09
C VAL A 265 12.17 -7.43 -5.36
N GLY A 266 13.30 -8.09 -5.56
CA GLY A 266 14.57 -7.43 -5.89
C GLY A 266 15.36 -6.88 -4.69
N ILE A 267 14.84 -7.00 -3.46
CA ILE A 267 15.59 -6.69 -2.24
C ILE A 267 16.10 -7.99 -1.62
N SER A 268 17.32 -8.41 -1.97
CA SER A 268 17.80 -9.78 -1.71
C SER A 268 17.70 -10.26 -0.25
N SER A 269 17.80 -9.36 0.73
CA SER A 269 17.68 -9.69 2.16
C SER A 269 16.25 -9.77 2.69
N LEU A 270 15.25 -9.33 1.90
CA LEU A 270 13.83 -9.28 2.26
C LEU A 270 12.92 -10.03 1.30
N GLU A 271 13.37 -10.37 0.09
CA GLU A 271 12.52 -10.98 -0.93
C GLU A 271 11.87 -12.28 -0.43
N GLY A 272 10.54 -12.29 -0.37
CA GLY A 272 9.74 -13.40 0.13
C GLY A 272 9.91 -13.68 1.62
N SER A 273 10.47 -12.75 2.40
CA SER A 273 10.64 -12.89 3.85
C SER A 273 9.48 -12.22 4.59
N PRO A 274 8.95 -12.82 5.67
CA PRO A 274 7.99 -12.15 6.55
C PRO A 274 8.50 -10.86 7.17
N HIS A 275 9.83 -10.67 7.24
CA HIS A 275 10.43 -9.41 7.69
C HIS A 275 10.18 -8.24 6.74
N GLY A 276 9.77 -8.50 5.49
CA GLY A 276 9.35 -7.46 4.55
C GLY A 276 8.02 -6.81 4.92
N HIS A 277 7.22 -7.44 5.80
CA HIS A 277 5.94 -6.89 6.25
C HIS A 277 6.15 -5.59 7.03
N ASP A 278 7.16 -5.57 7.90
CA ASP A 278 7.49 -4.44 8.76
C ASP A 278 8.19 -3.30 7.99
N VAL A 279 8.57 -2.26 8.72
CA VAL A 279 9.43 -1.20 8.22
C VAL A 279 10.79 -1.77 7.83
N ILE A 280 11.27 -1.38 6.65
CA ILE A 280 12.61 -1.75 6.20
C ILE A 280 13.66 -1.24 7.19
N LYS A 281 14.62 -2.10 7.53
CA LYS A 281 15.74 -1.70 8.39
C LYS A 281 16.60 -0.65 7.69
N THR A 282 17.02 0.38 8.42
CA THR A 282 17.82 1.48 7.86
C THR A 282 19.07 0.98 7.12
N ALA A 283 19.75 -0.04 7.66
CA ALA A 283 20.91 -0.64 7.01
C ALA A 283 20.58 -1.26 5.64
N THR A 284 19.48 -2.00 5.54
CA THR A 284 19.00 -2.60 4.29
C THR A 284 18.58 -1.52 3.29
N ALA A 285 17.89 -0.48 3.75
CA ALA A 285 17.50 0.65 2.90
C ALA A 285 18.70 1.41 2.34
N ILE A 286 19.74 1.64 3.15
CA ILE A 286 21.00 2.28 2.70
C ILE A 286 21.68 1.43 1.62
N GLU A 287 21.76 0.12 1.80
CA GLU A 287 22.33 -0.78 0.80
C GLU A 287 21.54 -0.73 -0.51
N TYR A 288 20.20 -0.86 -0.42
CA TYR A 288 19.30 -0.74 -1.57
C TYR A 288 19.50 0.57 -2.32
N LEU A 289 19.42 1.71 -1.63
CA LEU A 289 19.50 3.03 -2.24
C LEU A 289 20.87 3.26 -2.91
N LYS A 290 21.97 2.78 -2.32
CA LYS A 290 23.30 2.82 -2.96
C LYS A 290 23.36 2.00 -4.23
N GLN A 291 22.82 0.79 -4.25
CA GLN A 291 22.74 -0.04 -5.45
C GLN A 291 21.88 0.62 -6.54
N ARG A 292 20.89 1.43 -6.15
CA ARG A 292 20.05 2.22 -7.06
C ARG A 292 20.66 3.56 -7.50
N GLY A 293 21.85 3.92 -7.00
CA GLY A 293 22.49 5.22 -7.29
C GLY A 293 21.92 6.41 -6.52
N GLN A 294 21.06 6.17 -5.52
CA GLN A 294 20.44 7.18 -4.67
C GLN A 294 21.37 7.54 -3.48
N GLN A 295 22.56 8.04 -3.78
CA GLN A 295 23.62 8.27 -2.79
C GLN A 295 23.21 9.31 -1.73
N GLU A 296 22.57 10.41 -2.13
CA GLU A 296 22.12 11.45 -1.20
C GLU A 296 21.08 10.94 -0.20
N ALA A 297 20.15 10.09 -0.66
CA ALA A 297 19.15 9.44 0.18
C ALA A 297 19.81 8.49 1.19
N ALA A 298 20.80 7.71 0.74
CA ALA A 298 21.55 6.80 1.59
C ALA A 298 22.37 7.55 2.66
N ASP A 299 23.01 8.66 2.28
CA ASP A 299 23.79 9.51 3.20
C ASP A 299 22.89 10.23 4.21
N TYR A 300 21.71 10.67 3.77
CA TYR A 300 20.70 11.22 4.68
C TYR A 300 20.31 10.19 5.74
N LEU A 301 19.94 8.97 5.34
CA LEU A 301 19.56 7.90 6.28
C LEU A 301 20.68 7.57 7.27
N ALA A 302 21.94 7.54 6.82
CA ALA A 302 23.09 7.31 7.69
C ALA A 302 23.30 8.42 8.73
N ALA A 303 22.85 9.65 8.43
CA ALA A 303 22.95 10.81 9.30
C ALA A 303 21.72 11.03 10.20
N VAL A 304 20.60 10.31 9.97
CA VAL A 304 19.41 10.42 10.82
C VAL A 304 19.78 10.03 12.26
N LYS A 305 19.60 10.98 13.17
CA LYS A 305 19.79 10.72 14.60
C LYS A 305 18.69 9.78 15.06
N LYS A 306 19.09 8.68 15.70
CA LYS A 306 18.16 7.81 16.41
C LYS A 306 17.32 8.66 17.35
N GLY A 307 16.01 8.47 17.31
CA GLY A 307 15.10 9.13 18.24
C GLY A 307 15.50 8.84 19.68
N PRO A 308 15.02 9.64 20.66
CA PRO A 308 15.21 9.31 22.06
C PRO A 308 14.80 7.85 22.27
N GLY A 309 15.60 7.10 23.05
CA GLY A 309 15.23 5.74 23.43
C GLY A 309 13.79 5.71 23.93
N GLY A 310 13.08 4.62 23.65
CA GLY A 310 11.72 4.43 24.16
C GLY A 310 11.64 4.74 25.66
N PRO A 311 10.47 5.14 26.16
CA PRO A 311 10.31 5.46 27.58
C PRO A 311 10.90 4.31 28.41
N ASP A 312 11.65 4.67 29.44
CA ASP A 312 12.18 3.70 30.39
C ASP A 312 10.97 2.92 30.94
N HIS A 313 10.82 1.65 30.54
CA HIS A 313 9.66 0.84 30.90
C HIS A 313 9.74 0.54 32.41
N ARG A 314 9.24 1.47 33.23
CA ARG A 314 8.99 1.25 34.66
C ARG A 314 7.75 0.38 34.82
N GLY A 315 7.82 -0.85 34.33
CA GLY A 315 6.64 -1.67 34.18
C GLY A 315 6.88 -2.97 33.42
N SER A 316 7.91 -3.70 33.80
CA SER A 316 7.91 -5.16 33.97
C SER A 316 9.35 -5.58 34.22
N ASP A 317 9.67 -5.92 35.47
CA ASP A 317 10.90 -6.67 35.73
C ASP A 317 10.73 -8.10 35.20
N ALA A 318 11.80 -8.90 35.23
CA ALA A 318 11.76 -10.31 34.82
C ALA A 318 10.70 -11.16 35.56
N LYS A 319 10.08 -10.63 36.63
CA LYS A 319 9.03 -11.27 37.43
C LYS A 319 7.62 -10.84 37.02
N SER A 320 7.47 -9.83 36.17
CA SER A 320 6.21 -9.15 35.86
C SER A 320 5.76 -9.28 34.39
N VAL A 321 6.56 -9.97 33.56
CA VAL A 321 6.23 -10.28 32.16
C VAL A 321 4.87 -10.98 32.07
N GLY A 322 3.96 -10.44 31.27
CA GLY A 322 2.63 -11.01 31.02
C GLY A 322 1.50 -10.52 31.94
N LYS A 323 1.77 -9.64 32.92
CA LYS A 323 0.73 -9.04 33.79
C LYS A 323 0.07 -7.78 33.23
N ASN A 324 0.28 -7.47 31.95
CA ASN A 324 -0.24 -6.25 31.32
C ASN A 324 -1.76 -6.09 31.49
N ARG A 325 -2.53 -7.20 31.48
CA ARG A 325 -3.97 -7.17 31.74
C ARG A 325 -4.33 -6.75 33.17
N ASP A 326 -3.58 -7.24 34.17
CA ASP A 326 -3.82 -6.94 35.57
C ASP A 326 -3.40 -5.49 35.90
N ALA A 327 -2.29 -5.03 35.33
CA ALA A 327 -1.82 -3.66 35.45
C ALA A 327 -2.79 -2.68 34.78
N PHE A 328 -3.26 -2.99 33.57
CA PHE A 328 -4.25 -2.19 32.86
C PHE A 328 -5.56 -2.07 33.64
N GLY A 329 -6.08 -3.18 34.17
CA GLY A 329 -7.29 -3.18 35.00
C GLY A 329 -7.14 -2.35 36.27
N LYS A 330 -5.98 -2.42 36.94
CA LYS A 330 -5.70 -1.60 38.12
C LYS A 330 -5.61 -0.11 37.80
N ILE A 331 -4.86 0.26 36.77
CA ILE A 331 -4.68 1.65 36.36
C ILE A 331 -6.02 2.27 35.94
N LEU A 332 -6.86 1.53 35.22
CA LEU A 332 -8.19 2.03 34.86
C LEU A 332 -9.07 2.25 36.09
N ASN A 333 -9.07 1.34 37.06
CA ASN A 333 -9.85 1.51 38.30
C ASN A 333 -9.34 2.72 39.11
N GLU A 334 -8.02 2.93 39.19
CA GLU A 334 -7.43 4.10 39.87
C GLU A 334 -7.71 5.45 39.19
N ILE A 335 -8.02 5.45 37.88
CA ILE A 335 -8.44 6.66 37.15
C ILE A 335 -9.93 6.95 37.35
N LEU A 336 -10.73 5.94 37.66
CA LEU A 336 -12.19 6.02 37.76
C LEU A 336 -12.70 6.26 39.18
N ASP A 337 -11.88 5.99 40.20
CA ASP A 337 -12.11 6.35 41.61
C ASP A 337 -11.63 7.78 41.94
#